data_AF-A0A352DQU2-F1
#
_entry.id   AF-A0A352DQU2-F1
#
_cell.length_a   1.000
_cell.length_b   1.000
_cell.length_c   1.000
_cell.angle_alpha   90.00
_cell.angle_beta   90.00
_cell.angle_gamma   90.00
#
_symmetry.space_group_name_H-M   'P 1'
#
loop_
_entity.id
_entity.type
_entity.pdbx_description
1 polymer ?
#
loop_
_entity_poly.entity_id
_entity_poly.type
_entity_poly.pdbx_seq_one_letter_code
_entity_poly.pdbx_strand_id
1 'polypeptide(L)' 'KATGKTIVKVNKKFFRPAEVDILLGDPSKAEKALGWKREISFSELVERMVRNDLEKVEKELKIKSIEE' A
#
# COMPACT_ATOMS: atom_id res chain seq x y z
N LYS A 1 11.74 -9.48 20.61
CA LYS A 1 13.07 -8.92 21.00
C LYS A 1 13.37 -7.75 20.08
N ALA A 2 13.88 -6.62 20.60
CA ALA A 2 14.32 -5.51 19.75
C ALA A 2 15.58 -5.95 18.97
N THR A 3 15.53 -5.95 17.64
CA THR A 3 16.59 -6.47 16.76
C THR A 3 17.61 -5.42 16.33
N GLY A 4 17.43 -4.15 16.73
CA GLY A 4 18.26 -3.02 16.27
C GLY A 4 18.04 -2.62 14.81
N LYS A 5 17.25 -3.38 14.05
CA LYS A 5 16.97 -3.11 12.62
C LYS A 5 15.96 -1.96 12.50
N THR A 6 16.32 -0.94 11.73
CA THR A 6 15.36 0.12 11.35
C THR A 6 14.35 -0.45 10.36
N ILE A 7 13.06 -0.42 10.70
CA ILE A 7 11.97 -0.93 9.85
C ILE A 7 11.28 0.21 9.09
N VAL A 8 11.21 1.41 9.68
CA VAL A 8 10.59 2.60 9.08
C VAL A 8 11.50 3.80 9.31
N LYS A 9 11.66 4.64 8.28
CA LYS A 9 12.41 5.89 8.34
C LYS A 9 11.65 6.99 7.63
N VAL A 10 11.61 8.18 8.22
CA VAL A 10 10.95 9.37 7.65
C VAL A 10 11.96 10.21 6.89
N ASN A 11 11.61 10.64 5.67
CA ASN A 11 12.42 11.55 4.86
C ASN A 11 11.71 12.89 4.67
N LYS A 12 12.31 13.97 5.19
CA LYS A 12 11.76 15.34 5.11
C LYS A 12 11.55 15.83 3.68
N LYS A 13 12.28 15.29 2.70
CA LYS A 13 12.13 15.64 1.27
C LYS A 13 10.73 15.36 0.73
N PHE A 14 9.99 14.40 1.31
CA PHE A 14 8.66 14.02 0.84
C PHE A 14 7.51 14.83 1.48
N PHE A 15 7.81 15.81 2.35
CA PHE A 15 6.79 16.66 2.95
C PHE A 15 6.34 17.72 1.93
N ARG A 16 5.03 17.95 1.86
CA ARG A 16 4.45 18.99 1.00
C ARG A 16 4.16 20.25 1.83
N PRO A 17 4.46 21.47 1.33
CA PRO A 17 4.16 22.71 2.05
C PRO A 17 2.67 22.93 2.34
N ALA A 18 1.79 22.40 1.48
CA ALA A 18 0.35 22.36 1.68
C ALA A 18 -0.07 20.89 1.75
N GLU A 19 -0.42 20.43 2.94
CA GLU A 19 -0.92 19.08 3.18
C GLU A 19 -2.45 19.10 3.32
N VAL A 20 -3.08 17.97 3.00
CA VAL A 20 -4.52 17.78 3.24
C VAL A 20 -4.70 16.86 4.43
N ASP A 21 -5.22 17.41 5.54
CA ASP A 21 -5.29 16.68 6.81
C ASP A 21 -6.33 15.55 6.79
N ILE A 22 -7.50 15.79 6.18
CA ILE A 22 -8.61 14.84 6.17
C ILE A 22 -9.22 14.78 4.76
N LEU A 23 -9.30 13.56 4.23
CA LEU A 23 -10.07 13.21 3.03
C LEU A 23 -11.09 12.16 3.42
N LEU A 24 -12.37 12.56 3.47
CA LEU A 24 -13.48 11.68 3.80
C LEU A 24 -14.61 11.86 2.80
N GLY A 25 -14.88 10.83 2.01
CA GLY A 25 -15.99 10.82 1.04
C GLY A 25 -17.22 10.10 1.60
N ASP A 26 -18.41 10.58 1.22
CA ASP A 26 -19.69 9.88 1.44
C ASP A 26 -20.18 9.26 0.12
N PRO A 27 -20.16 7.93 -0.04
CA PRO A 27 -20.61 7.25 -1.24
C PRO A 27 -22.14 7.04 -1.30
N SER A 28 -22.92 7.51 -0.32
CA SER A 28 -24.34 7.19 -0.17
C SER A 28 -25.19 7.45 -1.43
N LYS A 29 -24.84 8.48 -2.21
CA LYS A 29 -25.51 8.76 -3.50
C LYS A 29 -25.26 7.67 -4.54
N ALA A 30 -24.02 7.19 -4.66
CA ALA A 30 -23.67 6.14 -5.61
C ALA A 30 -24.33 4.81 -5.22
N GLU A 31 -24.36 4.49 -3.92
CA GLU A 31 -25.02 3.29 -3.41
C GLU A 31 -26.52 3.30 -3.73
N LYS A 32 -27.21 4.43 -3.49
CA LYS A 32 -28.65 4.55 -3.71
C LYS A 32 -29.02 4.60 -5.19
N ALA A 33 -28.30 5.39 -5.99
CA ALA A 33 -28.67 5.65 -7.38
C ALA A 33 -28.18 4.55 -8.33
N LEU A 34 -27.04 3.92 -8.02
CA LEU A 34 -26.38 2.98 -8.92
C LEU A 34 -26.32 1.55 -8.36
N GLY A 35 -26.73 1.34 -7.10
CA GLY A 35 -26.52 0.06 -6.41
C GLY A 35 -25.04 -0.26 -6.19
N TRP A 36 -24.14 0.70 -6.39
CA TRP A 36 -22.71 0.50 -6.29
C TRP A 36 -22.32 0.16 -4.85
N LYS A 37 -21.39 -0.78 -4.66
CA LYS A 37 -20.82 -1.13 -3.36
C LYS A 37 -19.32 -1.32 -3.47
N ARG A 38 -18.59 -0.88 -2.44
CA ARG A 38 -17.14 -1.14 -2.35
C ARG A 38 -16.90 -2.63 -2.10
N GLU A 39 -16.21 -3.28 -3.02
CA GLU A 39 -15.87 -4.71 -2.91
C GLU A 39 -14.63 -4.95 -2.03
N ILE A 40 -13.61 -4.11 -2.16
CA ILE A 40 -12.28 -4.33 -1.55
C ILE A 40 -12.09 -3.44 -0.34
N SER A 41 -11.75 -4.04 0.82
CA SER A 41 -11.41 -3.29 2.04
C SER A 41 -10.01 -2.66 1.98
N PHE A 42 -9.74 -1.69 2.86
CA PHE A 42 -8.39 -1.11 2.96
C PHE A 42 -7.33 -2.18 3.26
N SER A 43 -7.60 -3.07 4.23
CA SER A 43 -6.67 -4.14 4.60
C SER A 43 -6.44 -5.12 3.45
N GLU A 44 -7.49 -5.50 2.74
CA GLU A 44 -7.38 -6.39 1.58
C GLU A 44 -6.58 -5.73 0.45
N LEU A 45 -6.79 -4.43 0.21
CA LEU A 45 -6.00 -3.68 -0.77
C LEU A 45 -4.51 -3.73 -0.41
N VAL A 46 -4.16 -3.45 0.84
CA VAL A 46 -2.77 -3.50 1.33
C VAL A 46 -2.18 -4.90 1.15
N GLU A 47 -2.89 -5.94 1.57
CA GLU A 47 -2.45 -7.33 1.45
C GLU A 47 -2.18 -7.71 -0.01
N ARG A 48 -3.09 -7.38 -0.92
CA ARG A 48 -2.96 -7.68 -2.35
C ARG A 48 -1.73 -7.00 -2.96
N MET A 49 -1.49 -5.74 -2.61
CA MET A 49 -0.33 -4.98 -3.09
C MET A 49 0.98 -5.58 -2.56
N VAL A 50 1.07 -5.81 -1.24
CA VAL A 50 2.28 -6.35 -0.62
C VAL A 50 2.60 -7.76 -1.13
N ARG A 51 1.60 -8.64 -1.24
CA ARG A 51 1.79 -9.99 -1.76
C ARG A 51 2.34 -9.96 -3.18
N ASN A 52 1.77 -9.13 -4.06
CA ASN A 52 2.28 -8.98 -5.41
C ASN A 52 3.75 -8.54 -5.42
N ASP A 53 4.13 -7.58 -4.58
CA ASP A 53 5.51 -7.08 -4.55
C ASP A 53 6.49 -8.12 -3.98
N LEU A 54 6.07 -8.91 -2.99
CA LEU A 54 6.84 -10.05 -2.48
C LEU A 54 7.12 -11.08 -3.58
N GLU A 55 6.10 -11.46 -4.36
CA GLU A 55 6.25 -12.41 -5.47
C GLU A 55 7.21 -11.88 -6.55
N LYS A 56 7.17 -10.57 -6.83
CA LYS A 56 8.10 -9.93 -7.77
C LYS A 56 9.53 -10.00 -7.25
N VAL A 57 9.76 -9.58 -6.01
CA VAL A 57 11.10 -9.59 -5.39
C VAL A 57 11.66 -11.01 -5.29
N GLU A 58 10.83 -12.00 -4.96
CA GLU A 58 11.26 -13.40 -4.92
C GLU A 58 11.79 -13.89 -6.28
N LYS A 59 11.11 -13.52 -7.38
CA LYS A 59 11.56 -13.87 -8.75
C LYS A 59 12.88 -13.17 -9.09
N GLU A 60 13.03 -11.90 -8.77
CA GLU A 60 14.26 -11.14 -9.00
C GLU A 60 15.45 -11.72 -8.24
N LEU A 61 15.26 -12.14 -6.99
CA LEU A 61 16.30 -12.78 -6.19
C LEU A 61 16.73 -14.13 -6.79
N LYS A 62 15.77 -14.94 -7.25
CA LYS A 62 16.07 -16.23 -7.92
C LYS A 62 16.89 -16.02 -9.18
N ILE A 63 16.56 -15.03 -10.01
CA ILE A 63 17.33 -14.71 -11.22
C ILE A 63 18.76 -14.32 -10.86
N LYS A 64 18.96 -13.40 -9.90
CA LYS A 64 20.30 -12.99 -9.46
C LYS A 64 21.14 -14.15 -8.95
N SER A 65 20.55 -15.08 -8.20
CA SER A 65 21.27 -16.25 -7.69
C SER A 65 21.68 -17.27 -8.75
N ILE A 66 21.18 -17.14 -9.99
CA ILE A 66 21.55 -17.98 -11.14
C ILE A 66 22.62 -17.28 -11.99
N GLU A 67 22.68 -15.95 -11.94
CA GLU A 67 23.67 -15.13 -12.66
C GLU A 67 25.01 -15.01 -11.90
N GLU A 68 25.01 -15.23 -10.58
CA GLU A 68 26.18 -15.38 -9.71
C GLU A 68 26.70 -16.82 -9.68
#